data_AF-A0A077P5X1-F1
#
_entry.id   AF-A0A077P5X1-F1
#
_cell.length_a   1.000
_cell.length_b   1.000
_cell.length_c   1.000
_cell.angle_alpha   90.00
_cell.angle_beta   90.00
_cell.angle_gamma   90.00
#
_symmetry.space_group_name_H-M   'P 1'
#
loop_
_entity.id
_entity.type
_entity.pdbx_description
1 polymer ?
#
loop_
_entity_poly.entity_id
_entity_poly.type
_entity_poly.pdbx_seq_one_letter_code
_entity_poly.pdbx_strand_id
1 'polypeptide(L)'
;MSELVAKEGTYAWALLQLQDGKRVSRKEWGSQKECLLRHPGLADQVVNLGDYPAQAGVKVGTRLNYLPYLERHTASGDVMPWLASAAEMEAQDWEVIVKTPEIPKRVEYRLVLDKYASSWSSHADPAYDKWTVSEPDQLMWINGNSEFWVPSFGWVDNHATKPNEFSVHFRNPSLETREKLSAITDKKLTITVRGIEYPLGYRTPDSEYHRPCYQGSEAEKIGELVKAPGTSRFHFKWHD
;
A
#
# COMPACT_ATOMS: atom_id res chain seq x y z
N MET A 1 0.71 -12.04 -37.25
CA MET A 1 -0.34 -12.88 -36.63
C MET A 1 -1.28 -11.92 -35.92
N SER A 2 -2.54 -11.85 -36.34
CA SER A 2 -3.57 -11.09 -35.62
C SER A 2 -3.74 -11.68 -34.22
N GLU A 3 -3.70 -10.85 -33.18
CA GLU A 3 -4.07 -11.26 -31.84
C GLU A 3 -5.50 -11.81 -31.88
N LEU A 4 -5.65 -13.11 -31.59
CA LEU A 4 -6.95 -13.74 -31.46
C LEU A 4 -7.58 -13.21 -30.17
N VAL A 5 -8.52 -12.27 -30.31
CA VAL A 5 -9.30 -11.77 -29.17
C VAL A 5 -10.37 -12.81 -28.84
N ALA A 6 -10.25 -13.48 -27.70
CA ALA A 6 -11.29 -14.38 -27.21
C ALA A 6 -12.53 -13.56 -26.83
N LYS A 7 -13.71 -14.01 -27.27
CA LYS A 7 -14.99 -13.34 -26.97
C LYS A 7 -15.27 -13.41 -25.47
N GLU A 8 -15.59 -12.27 -24.86
CA GLU A 8 -16.03 -12.19 -23.47
C GLU A 8 -17.20 -13.16 -23.19
N GLY A 9 -17.21 -13.77 -22.01
CA GLY A 9 -18.17 -14.81 -21.66
C GLY A 9 -17.69 -16.23 -21.98
N THR A 10 -16.75 -16.42 -22.91
CA THR A 10 -16.29 -17.76 -23.29
C THR A 10 -15.25 -18.34 -22.32
N TYR A 11 -15.11 -19.66 -22.32
CA TYR A 11 -14.05 -20.34 -21.56
C TYR A 11 -12.64 -19.89 -21.97
N ALA A 12 -12.39 -19.70 -23.28
CA ALA A 12 -11.11 -19.21 -23.77
C ALA A 12 -10.78 -17.81 -23.21
N TRP A 13 -11.77 -16.93 -23.14
CA TRP A 13 -11.62 -15.62 -22.51
C TRP A 13 -11.37 -15.76 -21.00
N ALA A 14 -12.11 -16.64 -20.31
CA ALA A 14 -11.94 -16.89 -18.89
C ALA A 14 -10.52 -17.40 -18.54
N LEU A 15 -9.94 -18.26 -19.38
CA LEU A 15 -8.56 -18.72 -19.24
C LEU A 15 -7.55 -17.58 -19.34
N LEU A 16 -7.74 -16.64 -20.28
CA LEU A 16 -6.88 -15.45 -20.37
C LEU A 16 -6.97 -14.61 -19.08
N GLN A 17 -8.18 -14.43 -18.53
CA GLN A 17 -8.35 -13.70 -17.27
C GLN A 17 -7.68 -14.42 -16.09
N LEU A 18 -7.74 -15.75 -16.03
CA LEU A 18 -7.06 -16.56 -15.02
C LEU A 18 -5.53 -16.48 -15.15
N GLN A 19 -5.01 -16.43 -16.38
CA GLN A 19 -3.58 -16.21 -16.64
C GLN A 19 -3.12 -14.82 -16.17
N ASP A 20 -3.98 -13.82 -16.30
CA ASP A 20 -3.78 -12.46 -15.76
C ASP A 20 -3.95 -12.39 -14.23
N GLY A 21 -4.18 -13.52 -13.55
CA GLY A 21 -4.33 -13.58 -12.09
C GLY A 21 -5.69 -13.12 -11.58
N LYS A 22 -6.67 -12.93 -12.46
CA LYS A 22 -8.05 -12.59 -12.07
C LYS A 22 -8.82 -13.84 -11.63
N ARG A 23 -9.89 -13.61 -10.89
CA ARG A 23 -10.86 -14.64 -10.51
C ARG A 23 -11.99 -14.66 -11.51
N VAL A 24 -12.39 -15.84 -11.95
CA VAL A 24 -13.52 -15.99 -12.87
C VAL A 24 -14.56 -16.92 -12.28
N SER A 25 -15.78 -16.81 -12.75
CA SER A 25 -16.86 -17.72 -12.40
C SER A 25 -17.84 -17.83 -13.54
N ARG A 26 -18.64 -18.90 -13.56
CA ARG A 26 -19.89 -18.91 -14.31
C ARG A 26 -20.94 -18.07 -13.59
N LYS A 27 -21.89 -17.49 -14.31
CA LYS A 27 -22.98 -16.70 -13.71
C LYS A 27 -23.74 -17.44 -12.60
N GLU A 28 -24.03 -18.71 -12.82
CA GLU A 28 -24.73 -19.54 -11.82
C GLU A 28 -23.90 -19.77 -10.56
N TRP A 29 -22.58 -19.95 -10.72
CA TRP A 29 -21.62 -20.14 -9.63
C TRP A 29 -21.34 -18.85 -8.85
N GLY A 30 -21.31 -17.71 -9.54
CA GLY A 30 -21.00 -16.41 -8.95
C GLY A 30 -22.03 -16.02 -7.88
N SER A 31 -23.31 -16.36 -8.13
CA SER A 31 -24.41 -16.20 -7.17
C SER A 31 -24.22 -17.03 -5.88
N GLN A 32 -23.44 -18.10 -5.96
CA GLN A 32 -23.13 -19.04 -4.87
C GLN A 32 -21.75 -18.77 -4.25
N LYS A 33 -21.08 -17.67 -4.60
CA LYS A 33 -19.72 -17.32 -4.19
C LYS A 33 -18.64 -18.32 -4.63
N GLU A 34 -18.94 -19.18 -5.59
CA GLU A 34 -17.96 -20.10 -6.18
C GLU A 34 -17.13 -19.38 -7.23
N CYS A 35 -15.86 -19.79 -7.39
CA CYS A 35 -14.98 -19.19 -8.39
C CYS A 35 -13.79 -20.09 -8.75
N LEU A 36 -13.16 -19.75 -9.87
CA LEU A 36 -11.88 -20.31 -10.28
C LEU A 36 -10.76 -19.30 -10.06
N LEU A 37 -9.62 -19.82 -9.61
CA LEU A 37 -8.35 -19.12 -9.51
C LEU A 37 -7.25 -19.93 -10.19
N ARG A 38 -6.18 -19.24 -10.57
CA ARG A 38 -4.94 -19.89 -10.97
C ARG A 38 -3.97 -19.93 -9.79
N HIS A 39 -3.70 -21.12 -9.29
CA HIS A 39 -2.62 -21.34 -8.34
C HIS A 39 -1.27 -21.20 -9.09
N PRO A 40 -0.35 -20.31 -8.65
CA PRO A 40 0.88 -20.02 -9.39
C PRO A 40 1.91 -21.16 -9.35
N GLY A 41 1.67 -22.19 -8.54
CA GLY A 41 2.65 -23.22 -8.22
C GLY A 41 3.54 -22.80 -7.05
N LEU A 42 4.31 -23.75 -6.53
CA LEU A 42 5.26 -23.54 -5.44
C LEU A 42 6.57 -24.22 -5.82
N ALA A 43 7.61 -23.42 -6.05
CA ALA A 43 8.92 -23.93 -6.37
C ALA A 43 9.71 -24.26 -5.10
N ASP A 44 10.65 -25.19 -5.24
CA ASP A 44 11.70 -25.48 -4.27
C ASP A 44 11.20 -25.89 -2.88
N GLN A 45 10.09 -26.64 -2.83
CA GLN A 45 9.51 -27.12 -1.59
C GLN A 45 10.29 -28.32 -1.07
N VAL A 46 10.83 -28.21 0.13
CA VAL A 46 11.56 -29.31 0.79
C VAL A 46 10.56 -30.18 1.54
N VAL A 47 10.55 -31.47 1.23
CA VAL A 47 9.73 -32.46 1.94
C VAL A 47 10.25 -32.62 3.37
N ASN A 48 9.43 -32.30 4.35
CA ASN A 48 9.73 -32.46 5.77
C ASN A 48 9.11 -33.74 6.34
N LEU A 49 9.62 -34.17 7.49
CA LEU A 49 9.04 -35.28 8.23
C LEU A 49 7.60 -34.92 8.66
N GLY A 50 6.65 -35.77 8.28
CA GLY A 50 5.22 -35.55 8.57
C GLY A 50 4.43 -34.93 7.43
N ASP A 51 5.07 -34.38 6.40
CA ASP A 51 4.37 -33.88 5.22
C ASP A 51 3.70 -35.04 4.46
N TYR A 52 2.61 -34.77 3.75
CA TYR A 52 1.90 -35.80 2.99
C TYR A 52 2.79 -36.54 1.95
N PRO A 53 3.78 -35.92 1.27
CA PRO A 53 4.67 -36.66 0.38
C PRO A 53 5.57 -37.61 1.18
N ALA A 54 6.03 -37.20 2.36
CA ALA A 54 6.83 -38.06 3.24
C ALA A 54 6.02 -39.27 3.71
N GLN A 55 4.77 -39.06 4.11
CA GLN A 55 3.84 -40.14 4.47
C GLN A 55 3.54 -41.08 3.29
N ALA A 56 3.52 -40.53 2.07
CA ALA A 56 3.39 -41.30 0.83
C ALA A 56 4.70 -41.96 0.35
N GLY A 57 5.80 -41.85 1.11
CA GLY A 57 7.08 -42.51 0.83
C GLY A 57 8.11 -41.67 0.07
N VAL A 58 7.86 -40.39 -0.18
CA VAL A 58 8.86 -39.47 -0.72
C VAL A 58 9.92 -39.19 0.36
N LYS A 59 11.19 -39.34 0.01
CA LYS A 59 12.29 -39.15 0.96
C LYS A 59 12.29 -37.73 1.54
N VAL A 60 12.36 -37.61 2.87
CA VAL A 60 12.56 -36.33 3.56
C VAL A 60 13.84 -35.64 3.05
N GLY A 61 13.75 -34.34 2.80
CA GLY A 61 14.80 -33.53 2.17
C GLY A 61 14.72 -33.48 0.64
N THR A 62 13.82 -34.22 0.00
CA THR A 62 13.58 -34.10 -1.45
C THR A 62 13.02 -32.72 -1.77
N ARG A 63 13.55 -32.08 -2.82
CA ARG A 63 13.02 -30.81 -3.35
C ARG A 63 11.98 -31.11 -4.42
N LEU A 64 10.77 -30.55 -4.25
CA LEU A 64 9.65 -30.69 -5.17
C LEU A 64 9.26 -29.32 -5.74
N ASN A 65 8.88 -29.30 -7.01
CA ASN A 65 8.30 -28.14 -7.68
C ASN A 65 6.84 -28.45 -8.01
N TYR A 66 5.92 -27.77 -7.34
CA TYR A 66 4.50 -27.84 -7.66
C TYR A 66 4.21 -26.91 -8.82
N LEU A 67 3.72 -27.48 -9.92
CA LEU A 67 3.40 -26.73 -11.13
C LEU A 67 2.12 -25.90 -10.92
N PRO A 68 1.91 -24.84 -11.73
CA PRO A 68 0.66 -24.10 -11.72
C PRO A 68 -0.52 -24.99 -12.12
N TYR A 69 -1.69 -24.74 -11.51
CA TYR A 69 -2.95 -25.40 -11.86
C TYR A 69 -4.13 -24.46 -11.60
N LEU A 70 -5.31 -24.82 -12.12
CA LEU A 70 -6.54 -24.12 -11.80
C LEU A 70 -7.19 -24.75 -10.57
N GLU A 71 -7.69 -23.93 -9.68
CA GLU A 71 -8.40 -24.36 -8.49
C GLU A 71 -9.82 -23.79 -8.48
N ARG A 72 -10.76 -24.59 -7.95
CA ARG A 72 -12.12 -24.17 -7.67
C ARG A 72 -12.25 -23.89 -6.18
N HIS A 73 -12.77 -22.72 -5.87
CA HIS A 73 -13.18 -22.31 -4.54
C HIS A 73 -14.67 -22.54 -4.44
N THR A 74 -15.09 -23.39 -3.50
CA THR A 74 -16.49 -23.75 -3.29
C THR A 74 -17.22 -22.69 -2.46
N ALA A 75 -18.55 -22.75 -2.45
CA ALA A 75 -19.38 -21.86 -1.62
C ALA A 75 -19.04 -21.96 -0.13
N SER A 76 -18.57 -23.13 0.31
CA SER A 76 -18.17 -23.43 1.69
C SER A 76 -16.78 -22.87 2.06
N GLY A 77 -16.02 -22.38 1.09
CA GLY A 77 -14.66 -21.90 1.29
C GLY A 77 -13.58 -22.97 1.13
N ASP A 78 -13.95 -24.17 0.69
CA ASP A 78 -12.98 -25.23 0.37
C ASP A 78 -12.30 -24.94 -0.97
N VAL A 79 -11.05 -25.38 -1.11
CA VAL A 79 -10.26 -25.24 -2.32
C VAL A 79 -9.90 -26.61 -2.85
N MET A 80 -10.12 -26.83 -4.15
CA MET A 80 -9.75 -28.07 -4.82
C MET A 80 -9.12 -27.81 -6.19
N PRO A 81 -8.20 -28.66 -6.67
CA PRO A 81 -7.81 -28.66 -8.07
C PRO A 81 -9.05 -28.80 -8.97
N TRP A 82 -9.07 -28.05 -10.07
CA TRP A 82 -10.19 -28.00 -11.00
C TRP A 82 -9.74 -28.33 -12.42
N LEU A 83 -10.59 -29.10 -13.10
CA LEU A 83 -10.47 -29.45 -14.51
C LEU A 83 -11.79 -29.11 -15.19
N ALA A 84 -11.71 -28.48 -16.36
CA ALA A 84 -12.87 -28.15 -17.14
C ALA A 84 -13.53 -29.41 -17.71
N SER A 85 -14.82 -29.57 -17.48
CA SER A 85 -15.68 -30.49 -18.21
C SER A 85 -15.98 -29.97 -19.61
N ALA A 86 -16.47 -30.86 -20.49
CA ALA A 86 -16.89 -30.48 -21.83
C ALA A 86 -17.96 -29.37 -21.83
N ALA A 87 -18.91 -29.42 -20.88
CA ALA A 87 -19.96 -28.41 -20.77
C ALA A 87 -19.40 -27.03 -20.35
N GLU A 88 -18.43 -27.00 -19.44
CA GLU A 88 -17.79 -25.75 -18.98
C GLU A 88 -16.91 -25.11 -20.06
N MET A 89 -16.27 -25.93 -20.89
CA MET A 89 -15.49 -25.44 -22.04
C MET A 89 -16.36 -24.76 -23.11
N GLU A 90 -17.59 -25.24 -23.31
CA GLU A 90 -18.56 -24.66 -24.24
C GLU A 90 -19.39 -23.52 -23.64
N ALA A 91 -19.25 -23.27 -22.33
CA ALA A 91 -20.03 -22.26 -21.65
C ALA A 91 -19.67 -20.83 -22.11
N GLN A 92 -20.68 -19.98 -22.20
CA GLN A 92 -20.58 -18.58 -22.65
C GLN A 92 -21.01 -17.58 -21.57
N ASP A 93 -21.10 -18.03 -20.33
CA ASP A 93 -21.54 -17.27 -19.16
C ASP A 93 -20.41 -17.05 -18.15
N TRP A 94 -19.15 -17.09 -18.60
CA TRP A 94 -18.01 -16.76 -17.75
C TRP A 94 -17.93 -15.27 -17.49
N GLU A 95 -17.66 -14.90 -16.26
CA GLU A 95 -17.49 -13.52 -15.81
C GLU A 95 -16.27 -13.41 -14.91
N VAL A 96 -15.59 -12.25 -14.96
CA VAL A 96 -14.61 -11.92 -13.93
C VAL A 96 -15.39 -11.57 -12.68
N ILE A 97 -15.11 -12.27 -11.59
CA ILE A 97 -15.62 -11.83 -10.30
C ILE A 97 -14.80 -10.62 -9.89
N VAL A 98 -15.38 -9.45 -10.14
CA VAL A 98 -14.95 -8.19 -9.52
C VAL A 98 -15.39 -8.20 -8.05
N LYS A 99 -14.93 -9.22 -7.31
CA LYS A 99 -14.59 -9.01 -5.92
C LYS A 99 -13.21 -8.37 -6.01
N THR A 100 -13.17 -7.06 -6.23
CA THR A 100 -12.20 -6.28 -5.45
C THR A 100 -12.43 -6.80 -4.05
N PRO A 101 -11.48 -7.52 -3.43
CA PRO A 101 -11.66 -7.73 -2.02
C PRO A 101 -11.87 -6.32 -1.48
N GLU A 102 -12.97 -6.09 -0.79
CA GLU A 102 -12.92 -5.18 0.35
C GLU A 102 -11.93 -5.80 1.36
N ILE A 103 -10.65 -5.94 0.96
CA ILE A 103 -9.61 -5.37 1.78
C ILE A 103 -10.17 -3.96 1.93
N PRO A 104 -10.52 -3.48 3.13
CA PRO A 104 -10.63 -2.03 3.27
C PRO A 104 -9.39 -1.53 2.55
N LYS A 105 -9.54 -0.81 1.43
CA LYS A 105 -8.42 -0.14 0.81
C LYS A 105 -7.98 0.73 1.96
N ARG A 106 -6.99 0.27 2.72
CA ARG A 106 -6.30 1.08 3.68
C ARG A 106 -5.61 1.99 2.70
N VAL A 107 -6.26 3.11 2.39
CA VAL A 107 -5.74 4.06 1.44
C VAL A 107 -4.42 4.45 2.08
N GLU A 108 -3.34 3.94 1.53
CA GLU A 108 -2.04 4.15 2.10
C GLU A 108 -1.57 5.48 1.55
N TYR A 109 -1.72 6.51 2.38
CA TYR A 109 -1.22 7.84 2.10
C TYR A 109 0.28 7.81 2.36
N ARG A 110 1.06 7.50 1.31
CA ARG A 110 2.50 7.37 1.40
C ARG A 110 3.15 8.58 0.76
N LEU A 111 3.99 9.24 1.54
CA LEU A 111 4.88 10.27 1.06
C LEU A 111 6.31 9.83 1.39
N VAL A 112 7.21 9.90 0.42
CA VAL A 112 8.62 9.54 0.61
C VAL A 112 9.44 10.77 0.29
N LEU A 113 10.14 11.30 1.29
CA LEU A 113 10.97 12.48 1.14
C LEU A 113 12.41 12.14 1.46
N ASP A 114 13.29 12.48 0.53
CA ASP A 114 14.73 12.47 0.77
C ASP A 114 15.12 13.83 1.30
N LYS A 115 15.88 13.83 2.40
CA LYS A 115 16.57 15.01 2.92
C LYS A 115 18.02 14.90 2.52
N TYR A 116 18.51 15.82 1.69
CA TYR A 116 19.94 15.95 1.40
C TYR A 116 20.61 16.99 2.31
N ALA A 117 19.92 18.10 2.55
CA ALA A 117 20.32 19.15 3.49
C ALA A 117 19.07 19.79 4.11
N SER A 118 19.20 20.32 5.33
CA SER A 118 18.21 21.23 5.90
C SER A 118 18.80 22.63 5.98
N SER A 119 17.99 23.65 5.67
CA SER A 119 18.33 25.03 5.95
C SER A 119 17.89 25.38 7.37
N TRP A 120 18.79 25.99 8.13
CA TRP A 120 18.45 26.61 9.39
C TRP A 120 18.18 28.10 9.16
N SER A 121 17.13 28.61 9.81
CA SER A 121 16.82 30.03 9.85
C SER A 121 16.43 30.43 11.27
N SER A 122 17.18 31.37 11.86
CA SER A 122 16.71 32.15 12.99
C SER A 122 15.71 33.19 12.49
N HIS A 123 14.45 33.10 12.93
CA HIS A 123 13.49 34.17 12.64
C HIS A 123 13.83 35.43 13.44
N ALA A 124 13.31 36.59 13.02
CA ALA A 124 13.45 37.85 13.76
C ALA A 124 12.83 37.80 15.17
N ASP A 125 11.97 36.79 15.41
CA ASP A 125 11.47 36.44 16.73
C ASP A 125 12.45 35.45 17.41
N PRO A 126 13.17 35.86 18.46
CA PRO A 126 14.12 34.99 19.16
C PRO A 126 13.43 33.83 19.91
N ALA A 127 12.09 33.78 19.91
CA ALA A 127 11.31 32.75 20.56
C ALA A 127 11.40 31.37 19.89
N TYR A 128 11.93 31.25 18.66
CA TYR A 128 12.08 29.93 18.02
C TYR A 128 13.15 29.84 16.93
N ASP A 129 13.72 28.64 16.78
CA ASP A 129 14.60 28.24 15.68
C ASP A 129 13.88 27.32 14.70
N LYS A 130 14.15 27.45 13.39
CA LYS A 130 13.50 26.64 12.35
C LYS A 130 14.50 25.94 11.45
N TRP A 131 14.25 24.65 11.21
CA TRP A 131 14.93 23.83 10.21
C TRP A 131 13.94 23.42 9.13
N THR A 132 14.28 23.71 7.87
CA THR A 132 13.43 23.39 6.72
C THR A 132 14.20 22.49 5.76
N VAL A 133 13.56 21.40 5.34
CA VAL A 133 13.99 20.60 4.20
C VAL A 133 13.13 21.03 3.03
N SER A 134 13.74 21.68 2.05
CA SER A 134 13.07 22.13 0.83
C SER A 134 13.65 21.37 -0.34
N GLU A 135 12.81 20.63 -1.05
CA GLU A 135 13.24 19.85 -2.20
C GLU A 135 12.34 20.20 -3.39
N PRO A 136 12.90 20.38 -4.60
CA PRO A 136 12.08 20.62 -5.77
C PRO A 136 11.22 19.39 -6.07
N ASP A 137 9.93 19.62 -6.30
CA ASP A 137 9.03 18.68 -6.98
C ASP A 137 8.73 17.34 -6.30
N GLN A 138 8.68 17.33 -4.97
CA GLN A 138 8.20 16.16 -4.21
C GLN A 138 6.67 16.04 -4.25
N LEU A 139 6.17 14.82 -4.48
CA LEU A 139 4.74 14.51 -4.63
C LEU A 139 4.31 13.43 -3.63
N MET A 140 3.16 13.65 -2.98
CA MET A 140 2.48 12.62 -2.20
C MET A 140 1.75 11.67 -3.13
N TRP A 141 1.95 10.35 -2.92
CA TRP A 141 1.34 9.30 -3.71
C TRP A 141 0.18 8.66 -2.93
N ILE A 142 -0.97 8.56 -3.59
CA ILE A 142 -2.16 7.94 -3.04
C ILE A 142 -2.61 6.88 -4.03
N ASN A 143 -2.60 5.62 -3.59
CA ASN A 143 -2.97 4.47 -4.44
C ASN A 143 -2.24 4.44 -5.80
N GLY A 144 -1.00 4.92 -5.86
CA GLY A 144 -0.20 4.95 -7.10
C GLY A 144 -0.38 6.18 -7.98
N ASN A 145 -1.18 7.18 -7.56
CA ASN A 145 -1.31 8.47 -8.24
C ASN A 145 -0.63 9.58 -7.43
N SER A 146 0.11 10.48 -8.09
CA SER A 146 0.63 11.69 -7.47
C SER A 146 -0.47 12.74 -7.31
N GLU A 147 -0.86 13.07 -6.08
CA GLU A 147 -2.04 13.93 -5.82
C GLU A 147 -1.69 15.30 -5.22
N PHE A 148 -0.63 15.41 -4.42
CA PHE A 148 -0.30 16.66 -3.72
C PHE A 148 1.17 17.01 -3.80
N TRP A 149 1.49 18.28 -4.04
CA TRP A 149 2.86 18.79 -4.01
C TRP A 149 3.28 19.10 -2.58
N VAL A 150 4.44 18.60 -2.18
CA VAL A 150 5.02 18.80 -0.85
C VAL A 150 6.33 19.56 -0.99
N PRO A 151 6.29 20.91 -1.04
CA PRO A 151 7.50 21.71 -1.24
C PRO A 151 8.52 21.59 -0.12
N SER A 152 8.05 21.33 1.10
CA SER A 152 8.93 21.27 2.25
C SER A 152 8.31 20.57 3.45
N PHE A 153 9.17 20.17 4.36
CA PHE A 153 8.82 19.81 5.73
C PHE A 153 9.89 20.36 6.67
N GLY A 154 9.58 20.45 7.96
CA GLY A 154 10.51 21.10 8.88
C GLY A 154 10.20 20.89 10.34
N TRP A 155 11.15 21.34 11.14
CA TRP A 155 11.10 21.31 12.60
C TRP A 155 11.27 22.72 13.15
N VAL A 156 10.54 23.02 14.22
CA VAL A 156 10.65 24.27 14.97
C VAL A 156 10.93 23.95 16.44
N ASP A 157 12.05 24.45 16.95
CA ASP A 157 12.30 24.55 18.38
C ASP A 157 11.66 25.83 18.89
N ASN A 158 10.60 25.72 19.69
CA ASN A 158 9.98 26.86 20.35
C ASN A 158 10.64 27.04 21.73
N HIS A 159 11.46 28.07 21.87
CA HIS A 159 12.18 28.42 23.10
C HIS A 159 11.31 29.21 24.10
N ALA A 160 10.13 29.64 23.66
CA ALA A 160 9.11 30.28 24.51
C ALA A 160 8.15 29.25 25.14
N THR A 161 6.97 29.68 25.60
CA THR A 161 5.95 28.81 26.22
C THR A 161 5.25 27.83 25.26
N LYS A 162 5.62 27.84 23.98
CA LYS A 162 5.02 26.96 22.97
C LYS A 162 5.78 25.64 22.88
N PRO A 163 5.10 24.50 22.69
CA PRO A 163 5.76 23.22 22.44
C PRO A 163 6.47 23.21 21.08
N ASN A 164 7.56 22.44 20.97
CA ASN A 164 8.25 22.21 19.70
C ASN A 164 7.33 21.51 18.68
N GLU A 165 7.50 21.78 17.40
CA GLU A 165 6.61 21.25 16.36
C GLU A 165 7.34 20.75 15.11
N PHE A 166 6.86 19.61 14.62
CA PHE A 166 7.16 19.09 13.29
C PHE A 166 6.04 19.48 12.33
N SER A 167 6.36 19.95 11.12
CA SER A 167 5.34 20.29 10.12
C SER A 167 5.66 19.79 8.71
N VAL A 168 4.63 19.44 7.95
CA VAL A 168 4.70 19.11 6.52
C VAL A 168 3.94 20.18 5.77
N HIS A 169 4.53 20.77 4.73
CA HIS A 169 3.88 21.83 3.94
C HIS A 169 3.39 21.25 2.61
N PHE A 170 2.11 21.41 2.32
CA PHE A 170 1.49 21.03 1.06
C PHE A 170 1.09 22.27 0.26
N ARG A 171 1.36 22.31 -1.05
CA ARG A 171 0.84 23.35 -1.95
C ARG A 171 -0.38 22.82 -2.67
N ASN A 172 -1.56 23.37 -2.37
CA ASN A 172 -2.70 23.30 -3.28
C ASN A 172 -3.84 24.22 -2.83
N PRO A 173 -4.10 25.35 -3.52
CA PRO A 173 -5.15 26.29 -3.13
C PRO A 173 -6.53 26.05 -3.79
N SER A 174 -6.87 24.84 -4.27
CA SER A 174 -8.22 24.59 -4.84
C SER A 174 -9.21 24.01 -3.81
N LEU A 175 -10.50 24.39 -3.91
CA LEU A 175 -11.57 23.91 -3.03
C LEU A 175 -11.72 22.38 -3.03
N GLU A 176 -11.61 21.73 -4.19
CA GLU A 176 -11.72 20.27 -4.30
C GLU A 176 -10.56 19.55 -3.61
N THR A 177 -9.34 20.09 -3.69
CA THR A 177 -8.16 19.50 -3.05
C THR A 177 -8.13 19.69 -1.53
N ARG A 178 -8.84 20.70 -1.00
CA ARG A 178 -8.92 20.97 0.44
C ARG A 178 -9.58 19.84 1.21
N GLU A 179 -10.76 19.40 0.79
CA GLU A 179 -11.51 18.35 1.50
C GLU A 179 -10.75 17.02 1.49
N LYS A 180 -10.17 16.68 0.34
CA LYS A 180 -9.33 15.49 0.17
C LYS A 180 -8.11 15.56 1.08
N LEU A 181 -7.37 16.67 1.09
CA LEU A 181 -6.17 16.82 1.92
C LEU A 181 -6.50 16.80 3.42
N SER A 182 -7.59 17.47 3.84
CA SER A 182 -8.05 17.44 5.23
C SER A 182 -8.30 16.01 5.70
N ALA A 183 -9.06 15.22 4.92
CA ALA A 183 -9.36 13.83 5.24
C ALA A 183 -8.11 12.95 5.41
N ILE A 184 -6.97 13.35 4.84
CA ILE A 184 -5.67 12.69 5.00
C ILE A 184 -4.98 13.18 6.26
N THR A 185 -4.81 14.51 6.39
CA THR A 185 -4.02 15.09 7.47
C THR A 185 -4.71 15.00 8.84
N ASP A 186 -6.02 14.76 8.86
CA ASP A 186 -6.80 14.48 10.08
C ASP A 186 -6.59 13.05 10.62
N LYS A 187 -5.92 12.17 9.85
CA LYS A 187 -5.53 10.83 10.30
C LYS A 187 -4.23 10.86 11.10
N LYS A 188 -3.92 9.75 11.80
CA LYS A 188 -2.65 9.60 12.53
C LYS A 188 -1.49 9.50 11.55
N LEU A 189 -0.39 10.16 11.86
CA LEU A 189 0.87 10.05 11.12
C LEU A 189 1.84 9.12 11.83
N THR A 190 2.42 8.19 11.08
CA THR A 190 3.64 7.47 11.44
C THR A 190 4.72 7.80 10.41
N ILE A 191 5.92 8.13 10.88
CA ILE A 191 7.09 8.36 10.03
C ILE A 191 8.08 7.21 10.22
N THR A 192 8.61 6.66 9.14
CA THR A 192 9.66 5.62 9.20
C THR A 192 10.96 6.17 8.61
N VAL A 193 12.05 6.06 9.37
CA VAL A 193 13.41 6.44 8.93
C VAL A 193 14.34 5.27 9.24
N ARG A 194 15.05 4.76 8.22
CA ARG A 194 15.98 3.61 8.35
C ARG A 194 15.34 2.38 9.03
N GLY A 195 14.06 2.13 8.76
CA GLY A 195 13.30 1.01 9.31
C GLY A 195 12.79 1.19 10.74
N ILE A 196 13.05 2.34 11.37
CA ILE A 196 12.53 2.69 12.71
C ILE A 196 11.25 3.51 12.53
N GLU A 197 10.17 3.11 13.20
CA GLU A 197 8.88 3.80 13.17
C GLU A 197 8.73 4.80 14.32
N TYR A 198 8.22 5.98 13.99
CA TYR A 198 7.94 7.09 14.88
C TYR A 198 6.45 7.44 14.75
N PRO A 199 5.58 6.95 15.66
CA PRO A 199 4.14 7.24 15.61
C PRO A 199 3.87 8.63 16.21
N LEU A 200 3.74 9.64 15.34
CA LEU A 200 3.49 11.04 15.73
C LEU A 200 2.04 11.28 16.16
N GLY A 201 1.11 10.42 15.75
CA GLY A 201 -0.31 10.55 16.11
C GLY A 201 -1.03 11.63 15.30
N TYR A 202 -2.00 12.30 15.90
CA TYR A 202 -2.81 13.31 15.23
C TYR A 202 -2.08 14.64 15.11
N ARG A 203 -2.42 15.42 14.06
CA ARG A 203 -1.99 16.81 13.97
C ARG A 203 -2.59 17.64 15.11
N THR A 204 -1.94 18.73 15.48
CA THR A 204 -2.45 19.63 16.51
C THR A 204 -3.75 20.30 16.05
N PRO A 205 -4.71 20.55 16.96
CA PRO A 205 -6.01 21.14 16.61
C PRO A 205 -5.91 22.49 15.90
N ASP A 206 -4.91 23.30 16.26
CA ASP A 206 -4.70 24.64 15.73
C ASP A 206 -3.91 24.68 14.40
N SER A 207 -3.41 23.53 13.94
CA SER A 207 -2.73 23.45 12.64
C SER A 207 -3.72 23.57 11.49
N GLU A 208 -3.22 23.94 10.31
CA GLU A 208 -4.01 23.92 9.08
C GLU A 208 -3.85 22.60 8.34
N TYR A 209 -4.86 22.17 7.59
CA TYR A 209 -4.81 20.90 6.83
C TYR A 209 -3.69 20.86 5.79
N HIS A 210 -3.30 22.01 5.22
CA HIS A 210 -2.19 22.09 4.25
C HIS A 210 -0.83 22.36 4.92
N ARG A 211 -0.83 22.48 6.24
CA ARG A 211 0.36 22.58 7.08
C ARG A 211 0.13 21.87 8.43
N PRO A 212 -0.10 20.55 8.43
CA PRO A 212 -0.32 19.82 9.67
C PRO A 212 0.93 19.89 10.54
N CYS A 213 0.73 20.21 11.83
CA CYS A 213 1.79 20.24 12.84
C CYS A 213 1.63 19.07 13.81
N TYR A 214 2.74 18.51 14.28
CA TYR A 214 2.79 17.37 15.19
C TYR A 214 3.74 17.67 16.35
N GLN A 215 3.38 17.20 17.54
CA GLN A 215 4.08 17.49 18.80
C GLN A 215 4.24 16.22 19.64
N GLY A 216 5.10 16.27 20.65
CA GLY A 216 5.37 15.15 21.56
C GLY A 216 6.68 14.44 21.27
N SER A 217 7.01 13.45 22.10
CA SER A 217 8.35 12.83 22.13
C SER A 217 8.75 12.17 20.81
N GLU A 218 7.81 11.58 20.06
CA GLU A 218 8.12 11.00 18.75
C GLU A 218 8.37 12.07 17.68
N ALA A 219 7.65 13.20 17.75
CA ALA A 219 7.91 14.35 16.88
C ALA A 219 9.29 14.97 17.17
N GLU A 220 9.69 15.07 18.45
CA GLU A 220 11.02 15.55 18.85
C GLU A 220 12.15 14.69 18.28
N LYS A 221 12.00 13.36 18.32
CA LYS A 221 12.97 12.45 17.68
C LYS A 221 13.09 12.69 16.18
N ILE A 222 11.98 12.94 15.49
CA ILE A 222 12.00 13.35 14.08
C ILE A 222 12.68 14.71 13.90
N GLY A 223 12.42 15.66 14.80
CA GLY A 223 13.10 16.96 14.84
C GLY A 223 14.61 16.83 14.87
N GLU A 224 15.15 15.98 15.76
CA GLU A 224 16.58 15.70 15.82
C GLU A 224 17.13 15.10 14.52
N LEU A 225 16.37 14.23 13.83
CA LEU A 225 16.74 13.71 12.50
C LEU A 225 16.70 14.80 11.41
N VAL A 226 15.80 15.78 11.52
CA VAL A 226 15.75 16.96 10.63
C VAL A 226 16.94 17.88 10.88
N LYS A 227 17.38 18.04 12.12
CA LYS A 227 18.57 18.84 12.48
C LYS A 227 19.89 18.16 12.12
N ALA A 228 19.96 16.83 12.25
CA ALA A 228 21.20 16.08 12.09
C ALA A 228 21.83 16.26 10.69
N PRO A 229 23.16 16.37 10.56
CA PRO A 229 23.81 16.44 9.26
C PRO A 229 23.65 15.12 8.48
N GLY A 230 23.66 15.22 7.15
CA GLY A 230 23.67 14.07 6.24
C GLY A 230 22.31 13.68 5.66
N THR A 231 22.33 12.65 4.82
CA THR A 231 21.17 12.23 4.02
C THR A 231 20.31 11.20 4.75
N SER A 232 19.00 11.40 4.73
CA SER A 232 18.02 10.47 5.29
C SER A 232 16.75 10.45 4.43
N ARG A 233 16.16 9.25 4.30
CA ARG A 233 14.87 9.05 3.65
C ARG A 233 13.77 8.89 4.71
N PHE A 234 12.72 9.69 4.59
CA PHE A 234 11.56 9.71 5.46
C PHE A 234 10.37 9.13 4.72
N HIS A 235 9.75 8.10 5.30
CA HIS A 235 8.51 7.51 4.79
C HIS A 235 7.37 7.93 5.70
N PHE A 236 6.49 8.77 5.21
CA PHE A 236 5.31 9.24 5.93
C PHE A 236 4.12 8.35 5.57
N LYS A 237 3.37 7.94 6.59
CA LYS A 237 2.15 7.15 6.45
C LYS A 237 1.05 7.74 7.30
N TRP A 238 0.03 8.31 6.67
CA TRP A 238 -1.21 8.64 7.35
C TRP A 238 -2.13 7.41 7.41
N HIS A 239 -2.75 7.15 8.56
CA HIS A 239 -3.61 5.99 8.78
C HIS A 239 -4.62 6.22 9.91
N ASP A 240 -5.70 5.43 9.91
CA ASP A 240 -6.66 5.36 11.01
C ASP A 240 -6.04 4.72 12.27
#